data_AF-A0A1Q3ZG72-F1
#
_entry.id   AF-A0A1Q3ZG72-F1
#
_cell.length_a   1.000
_cell.length_b   1.000
_cell.length_c   1.000
_cell.angle_alpha   90.00
_cell.angle_beta   90.00
_cell.angle_gamma   90.00
#
_symmetry.space_group_name_H-M   'P 1'
#
loop_
_entity.id
_entity.type
_entity.pdbx_description
1 polymer ?
#
loop_
_entity_poly.entity_id
_entity_poly.type
_entity_poly.pdbx_seq_one_letter_code
_entity_poly.pdbx_strand_id
1 'polypeptide(L)'
;MKSHLQLPIYKKSQEILETLRAITDLFPEDNPALMQLKDQLLGDTMLIQAKLAGAFSVKLYDIKMENATFIRKAARDLIVSYHSLEMFGFEDVGYYKLIREQLEEFRVLFIEWVAGFNPKHYITDNWGLFNPPGIAPDYEQRSDELNFLDEEDEINF
;
A
#
# COMPACT_ATOMS: atom_id res chain seq x y z
N MET A 1 15.13 11.77 13.36
CA MET A 1 13.72 11.37 13.10
C MET A 1 13.60 10.57 11.80
N LYS A 2 13.33 9.26 11.86
CA LYS A 2 12.93 8.49 10.66
C LYS A 2 11.50 8.92 10.29
N SER A 3 11.31 9.40 9.07
CA SER A 3 9.99 9.77 8.55
C SER A 3 9.55 8.74 7.52
N HIS A 4 8.28 8.35 7.51
CA HIS A 4 7.72 7.47 6.48
C HIS A 4 7.94 8.03 5.08
N LEU A 5 8.02 9.35 4.93
CA LEU A 5 8.31 10.06 3.68
C LEU A 5 9.70 9.72 3.10
N GLN A 6 10.62 9.23 3.94
CA GLN A 6 11.97 8.84 3.52
C GLN A 6 12.06 7.37 3.08
N LEU A 7 11.03 6.57 3.33
CA LEU A 7 11.00 5.17 2.90
C LEU A 7 11.07 5.09 1.37
N PRO A 8 11.91 4.22 0.79
CA PRO A 8 11.99 4.03 -0.66
C PRO A 8 10.62 3.72 -1.29
N ILE A 9 9.84 2.86 -0.64
CA ILE A 9 8.48 2.49 -1.10
C ILE A 9 7.51 3.67 -1.12
N TYR A 10 7.63 4.60 -0.16
CA TYR A 10 6.80 5.80 -0.12
C TYR A 10 7.20 6.78 -1.23
N LYS A 11 8.50 6.97 -1.46
CA LYS A 11 8.99 7.79 -2.58
C LYS A 11 8.52 7.24 -3.92
N LYS A 12 8.54 5.91 -4.09
CA LYS A 12 8.05 5.26 -5.30
C LYS A 12 6.54 5.42 -5.48
N SER A 13 5.73 5.36 -4.41
CA SER A 13 4.29 5.64 -4.53
C SER A 13 3.99 7.10 -4.88
N GLN A 14 4.81 8.04 -4.40
CA GLN A 14 4.72 9.45 -4.79
C GLN A 14 5.06 9.66 -6.27
N GLU A 15 6.10 9.00 -6.78
CA GLU A 15 6.46 9.03 -8.21
C GLU A 15 5.34 8.48 -9.11
N ILE A 16 4.69 7.38 -8.68
CA ILE A 16 3.51 6.82 -9.35
C ILE A 16 2.36 7.85 -9.36
N LEU A 17 2.09 8.52 -8.24
CA LEU A 17 1.02 9.53 -8.15
C LEU A 17 1.26 10.69 -9.12
N GLU A 18 2.49 11.19 -9.19
CA GLU A 18 2.87 12.30 -10.06
C GLU A 18 2.74 11.92 -11.54
N THR A 19 3.22 10.72 -11.90
CA THR A 19 3.10 10.18 -13.26
C THR A 19 1.63 9.97 -13.64
N LEU A 20 0.85 9.41 -12.71
CA LEU A 20 -0.56 9.14 -12.92
C LEU A 20 -1.37 10.42 -13.10
N ARG A 21 -1.09 11.46 -12.31
CA ARG A 21 -1.70 12.79 -12.49
C ARG A 21 -1.47 13.31 -13.90
N ALA A 22 -0.21 13.33 -14.36
CA ALA A 22 0.14 13.78 -15.70
C ALA A 22 -0.60 13.00 -16.80
N ILE A 23 -0.76 11.69 -16.67
CA ILE A 23 -1.52 10.87 -17.64
C ILE A 23 -3.01 11.20 -17.57
N THR A 24 -3.59 11.25 -16.37
CA THR A 24 -5.03 11.50 -16.19
C THR A 24 -5.46 12.92 -16.52
N ASP A 25 -4.53 13.86 -16.64
CA ASP A 25 -4.80 15.23 -17.14
C ASP A 25 -5.02 15.27 -18.65
N LEU A 26 -4.67 14.19 -19.37
CA LEU A 26 -4.99 14.01 -20.78
C LEU A 26 -6.41 13.44 -21.00
N PHE A 27 -7.12 13.07 -19.93
CA PHE A 27 -8.45 12.48 -20.09
C PHE A 27 -9.45 13.54 -20.56
N PRO A 28 -10.30 13.22 -21.55
CA PRO A 28 -11.34 14.12 -22.02
C PRO A 28 -12.41 14.33 -20.94
N GLU A 29 -12.63 15.60 -20.56
CA GLU A 29 -13.55 15.98 -19.47
C GLU A 29 -15.02 15.61 -19.76
N ASP A 30 -15.38 15.48 -21.04
CA ASP A 30 -16.72 15.08 -21.50
C ASP A 30 -16.92 13.55 -21.54
N ASN A 31 -15.91 12.75 -21.20
CA ASN A 31 -16.02 11.30 -21.04
C ASN A 31 -16.22 10.92 -19.56
N PRO A 32 -17.47 10.70 -19.10
CA PRO A 32 -17.76 10.43 -17.69
C PRO A 32 -17.11 9.15 -17.16
N ALA A 33 -16.91 8.14 -18.03
CA ALA A 33 -16.29 6.88 -17.63
C ALA A 33 -14.79 7.06 -17.33
N LEU A 34 -14.08 7.84 -18.16
CA LEU A 34 -12.68 8.17 -17.90
C LEU A 34 -12.52 9.08 -16.68
N MET A 35 -13.43 10.03 -16.47
CA MET A 35 -13.40 10.88 -15.28
C MET A 35 -13.64 10.08 -13.99
N GLN A 36 -14.59 9.15 -13.99
CA GLN A 36 -14.79 8.24 -12.85
C GLN A 36 -13.55 7.35 -12.61
N LEU A 37 -12.93 6.85 -13.69
CA LEU A 37 -11.71 6.06 -13.60
C LEU A 37 -10.53 6.90 -13.05
N LYS A 38 -10.41 8.18 -13.43
CA LYS A 38 -9.41 9.11 -12.87
C LYS A 38 -9.53 9.20 -11.35
N ASP A 39 -10.74 9.40 -10.83
CA ASP A 39 -10.97 9.48 -9.39
C ASP A 39 -10.58 8.19 -8.68
N GLN A 40 -10.91 7.03 -9.26
CA GLN A 40 -10.51 5.73 -8.73
C GLN A 40 -8.99 5.56 -8.71
N LEU A 41 -8.32 5.83 -9.83
CA LEU A 41 -6.87 5.69 -9.98
C LEU A 41 -6.10 6.57 -8.98
N LEU A 42 -6.50 7.84 -8.85
CA LEU A 42 -5.88 8.76 -7.89
C LEU A 42 -6.19 8.33 -6.46
N GLY A 43 -7.41 7.89 -6.19
CA GLY A 43 -7.83 7.36 -4.89
C GLY A 43 -7.02 6.13 -4.45
N ASP A 44 -6.80 5.17 -5.34
CA ASP A 44 -5.99 3.97 -5.06
C ASP A 44 -4.54 4.35 -4.72
N THR A 45 -3.95 5.31 -5.43
CA THR A 45 -2.58 5.76 -5.14
C THR A 45 -2.49 6.49 -3.79
N MET A 46 -3.47 7.35 -3.48
CA MET A 46 -3.56 8.00 -2.16
C MET A 46 -3.78 6.99 -1.03
N LEU A 47 -4.57 5.94 -1.27
CA LEU A 47 -4.78 4.85 -0.33
C LEU A 47 -3.47 4.13 -0.02
N ILE A 48 -2.64 3.84 -1.03
CA ILE A 48 -1.30 3.26 -0.83
C ILE A 48 -0.48 4.12 0.14
N GLN A 49 -0.41 5.43 -0.10
CA GLN A 49 0.35 6.36 0.74
C GLN A 49 -0.18 6.43 2.18
N ALA A 50 -1.50 6.52 2.35
CA ALA A 50 -2.13 6.56 3.67
C ALA A 50 -1.84 5.29 4.48
N LYS A 51 -1.90 4.12 3.84
CA LYS A 51 -1.65 2.82 4.49
C LYS A 51 -0.17 2.60 4.81
N LEU A 52 0.75 3.10 3.98
CA LEU A 52 2.17 3.13 4.31
C LEU A 52 2.45 4.01 5.55
N ALA A 53 1.85 5.19 5.63
CA ALA A 53 1.99 6.08 6.79
C ALA A 53 1.38 5.47 8.07
N GLY A 54 0.21 4.85 7.97
CA GLY A 54 -0.44 4.14 9.08
C GLY A 54 0.42 2.99 9.61
N ALA A 55 0.91 2.13 8.71
CA ALA A 55 1.76 1.00 9.07
C ALA A 55 3.13 1.42 9.63
N PHE A 56 3.67 2.57 9.21
CA PHE A 56 4.91 3.13 9.78
C PHE A 56 4.75 3.55 11.24
N SER A 57 3.54 3.97 11.63
CA SER A 57 3.25 4.54 12.95
C SER A 57 2.94 3.50 14.01
N VAL A 58 3.00 2.20 13.67
CA VAL A 58 2.69 1.09 14.57
C VAL A 58 3.79 0.04 14.56
N LYS A 59 3.92 -0.71 15.65
CA LYS A 59 4.80 -1.89 15.74
C LYS A 59 4.08 -3.22 15.45
N LEU A 60 2.75 -3.22 15.51
CA LEU A 60 1.89 -4.39 15.39
C LEU A 60 1.91 -5.01 13.97
N TYR A 61 2.34 -6.27 13.89
CA TYR A 61 2.45 -7.08 12.69
C TYR A 61 1.09 -7.30 12.04
N ASP A 62 0.07 -7.65 12.82
CA ASP A 62 -1.30 -7.88 12.36
C ASP A 62 -1.85 -6.63 11.65
N ILE A 63 -1.75 -5.46 12.28
CA ILE A 63 -2.13 -4.17 11.67
C ILE A 63 -1.28 -3.86 10.43
N LYS A 64 0.03 -4.11 10.47
CA LYS A 64 0.91 -3.89 9.30
C LYS A 64 0.51 -4.78 8.11
N MET A 65 0.16 -6.04 8.37
CA MET A 65 -0.30 -6.98 7.35
C MET A 65 -1.67 -6.60 6.79
N GLU A 66 -2.58 -6.09 7.63
CA GLU A 66 -3.84 -5.52 7.16
C GLU A 66 -3.60 -4.33 6.22
N ASN A 67 -2.73 -3.39 6.60
CA ASN A 67 -2.36 -2.26 5.74
C ASN A 67 -1.71 -2.72 4.42
N ALA A 68 -0.82 -3.72 4.49
CA ALA A 68 -0.18 -4.32 3.32
C ALA A 68 -1.20 -4.92 2.34
N THR A 69 -2.32 -5.44 2.86
CA THR A 69 -3.42 -5.99 2.05
C THR A 69 -4.10 -4.89 1.23
N PHE A 70 -4.45 -3.76 1.85
CA PHE A 70 -5.02 -2.61 1.14
C PHE A 70 -4.07 -2.04 0.09
N ILE A 71 -2.78 -1.93 0.41
CA ILE A 71 -1.75 -1.48 -0.54
C ILE A 71 -1.69 -2.40 -1.76
N ARG A 72 -1.64 -3.72 -1.54
CA ARG A 72 -1.58 -4.70 -2.63
C ARG A 72 -2.84 -4.69 -3.49
N LYS A 73 -4.02 -4.54 -2.89
CA LYS A 73 -5.29 -4.38 -3.62
C LYS A 73 -5.22 -3.15 -4.52
N ALA A 74 -4.90 -1.98 -3.95
CA ALA A 74 -4.83 -0.73 -4.72
C ALA A 74 -3.81 -0.81 -5.87
N ALA A 75 -2.62 -1.37 -5.62
CA ALA A 75 -1.62 -1.59 -6.66
C ALA A 75 -2.13 -2.53 -7.77
N ARG A 76 -2.90 -3.57 -7.41
CA ARG A 76 -3.50 -4.48 -8.38
C ARG A 76 -4.55 -3.78 -9.24
N ASP A 77 -5.36 -2.93 -8.63
CA ASP A 77 -6.38 -2.15 -9.34
C ASP A 77 -5.72 -1.21 -10.36
N LEU A 78 -4.68 -0.48 -9.95
CA LEU A 78 -3.87 0.33 -10.88
C LEU A 78 -3.31 -0.49 -12.06
N ILE A 79 -2.84 -1.73 -11.84
CA ILE A 79 -2.33 -2.59 -12.92
C ILE A 79 -3.44 -2.95 -13.91
N VAL A 80 -4.63 -3.34 -13.43
CA VAL A 80 -5.71 -3.82 -14.31
C VAL A 80 -6.47 -2.70 -15.02
N SER A 81 -6.42 -1.46 -14.50
CA SER A 81 -7.06 -0.29 -15.11
C SER A 81 -6.56 0.03 -16.53
N TYR A 82 -5.40 -0.49 -16.95
CA TYR A 82 -4.97 -0.44 -18.34
C TYR A 82 -6.07 -0.92 -19.31
N HIS A 83 -6.76 -2.02 -18.97
CA HIS A 83 -7.84 -2.55 -19.81
C HIS A 83 -9.09 -1.67 -19.79
N SER A 84 -9.38 -1.02 -18.67
CA SER A 84 -10.47 -0.05 -18.57
C SER A 84 -10.20 1.19 -19.43
N LEU A 85 -8.94 1.65 -19.49
CA LEU A 85 -8.53 2.76 -20.36
C LEU A 85 -8.72 2.40 -21.85
N GLU A 86 -8.31 1.19 -22.26
CA GLU A 86 -8.55 0.70 -23.62
C GLU A 86 -10.06 0.61 -23.91
N MET A 87 -10.85 0.05 -22.99
CA MET A 87 -12.30 -0.11 -23.13
C MET A 87 -13.02 1.24 -23.25
N PHE A 88 -12.58 2.26 -22.52
CA PHE A 88 -13.19 3.60 -22.53
C PHE A 88 -12.63 4.51 -23.63
N GLY A 89 -11.76 3.99 -24.50
CA GLY A 89 -11.28 4.70 -25.69
C GLY A 89 -10.27 5.80 -25.40
N PHE A 90 -9.45 5.66 -24.36
CA PHE A 90 -8.37 6.63 -24.10
C PHE A 90 -7.28 6.51 -25.19
N GLU A 91 -7.14 7.57 -25.99
CA GLU A 91 -6.24 7.58 -27.17
C GLU A 91 -4.77 7.37 -26.80
N ASP A 92 -4.35 7.93 -25.67
CA ASP A 92 -2.96 7.91 -25.21
C ASP A 92 -2.65 6.79 -24.20
N VAL A 93 -3.41 5.69 -24.23
CA VAL A 93 -3.26 4.55 -23.31
C VAL A 93 -1.83 3.96 -23.28
N GLY A 94 -1.05 4.18 -24.34
CA GLY A 94 0.37 3.81 -24.41
C GLY A 94 1.21 4.40 -23.27
N TYR A 95 0.91 5.62 -22.81
CA TYR A 95 1.64 6.23 -21.68
C TYR A 95 1.43 5.48 -20.37
N TYR A 96 0.33 4.75 -20.22
CA TYR A 96 0.05 3.97 -19.01
C TYR A 96 1.03 2.79 -18.81
N LYS A 97 1.84 2.44 -19.82
CA LYS A 97 2.95 1.50 -19.65
C LYS A 97 3.98 1.98 -18.62
N LEU A 98 4.19 3.29 -18.50
CA LEU A 98 5.08 3.89 -17.49
C LEU A 98 4.61 3.56 -16.07
N ILE A 99 3.29 3.63 -15.83
CA ILE A 99 2.69 3.26 -14.53
C ILE A 99 2.92 1.79 -14.22
N ARG A 100 2.81 0.90 -15.23
CA ARG A 100 3.06 -0.53 -15.04
C ARG A 100 4.51 -0.82 -14.67
N GLU A 101 5.47 -0.14 -15.31
CA GLU A 101 6.89 -0.28 -14.98
C GLU A 101 7.19 0.21 -13.56
N GLN A 102 6.68 1.38 -13.18
CA GLN A 102 6.82 1.91 -11.82
C GLN A 102 6.17 1.01 -10.76
N LEU A 103 5.04 0.37 -11.08
CA LEU A 103 4.38 -0.59 -10.19
C LEU A 103 5.19 -1.89 -10.02
N GLU A 104 5.95 -2.33 -11.01
CA GLU A 104 6.89 -3.45 -10.85
C GLU A 104 8.06 -3.09 -9.93
N GLU A 105 8.60 -1.88 -10.05
CA GLU A 105 9.61 -1.37 -9.12
C GLU A 105 9.04 -1.23 -7.70
N PHE A 106 7.83 -0.70 -7.58
CA PHE A 106 7.11 -0.63 -6.31
C PHE A 106 6.90 -2.01 -5.69
N ARG A 107 6.59 -3.04 -6.50
CA ARG A 107 6.41 -4.43 -6.03
C ARG A 107 7.68 -4.99 -5.38
N VAL A 108 8.85 -4.69 -5.93
CA VAL A 108 10.13 -5.10 -5.33
C VAL A 108 10.31 -4.46 -3.96
N LEU A 109 10.08 -3.14 -3.86
CA LEU A 109 10.15 -2.41 -2.60
C LEU A 109 9.10 -2.87 -1.58
N PHE A 110 7.91 -3.26 -2.05
CA PHE A 110 6.84 -3.81 -1.23
C PHE A 110 7.24 -5.13 -0.58
N ILE A 111 7.90 -6.03 -1.33
CA ILE A 111 8.38 -7.30 -0.78
C ILE A 111 9.41 -7.05 0.32
N GLU A 112 10.39 -6.17 0.09
CA GLU A 112 11.38 -5.79 1.09
C GLU A 112 10.74 -5.16 2.33
N TRP A 113 9.76 -4.28 2.12
CA TRP A 113 9.04 -3.61 3.20
C TRP A 113 8.28 -4.59 4.11
N VAL A 114 7.53 -5.54 3.52
CA VAL A 114 6.80 -6.57 4.29
C VAL A 114 7.77 -7.52 5.00
N ALA A 115 8.90 -7.87 4.37
CA ALA A 115 9.92 -8.72 4.98
C ALA A 115 10.56 -8.09 6.23
N GLY A 116 10.46 -6.77 6.39
CA GLY A 116 10.91 -6.04 7.58
C GLY A 116 9.95 -6.08 8.78
N PHE A 117 8.77 -6.71 8.67
CA PHE A 117 7.83 -6.78 9.79
C PHE A 117 8.28 -7.81 10.82
N ASN A 118 8.15 -7.48 12.12
CA ASN A 118 8.50 -8.38 13.19
C ASN A 118 7.29 -9.26 13.56
N PRO A 119 7.29 -10.58 13.23
CA PRO A 119 6.15 -11.46 13.50
C PRO A 119 5.94 -11.73 15.00
N LYS A 120 6.83 -11.28 15.88
CA LYS A 120 6.66 -11.37 17.33
C LYS A 120 5.84 -10.22 17.92
N HIS A 121 5.75 -9.09 17.21
CA HIS A 121 5.01 -7.91 17.70
C HIS A 121 3.59 -7.96 17.15
N TYR A 122 2.72 -8.82 17.66
CA TYR A 122 1.36 -8.96 17.15
C TYR A 122 0.35 -9.00 18.30
N ILE A 123 -0.91 -8.72 17.98
CA ILE A 123 -2.06 -9.13 18.79
C ILE A 123 -2.78 -10.24 18.04
N THR A 124 -3.27 -11.27 18.74
CA THR A 124 -4.04 -12.35 18.09
C THR A 124 -5.24 -11.75 17.35
N ASP A 125 -5.26 -11.95 16.04
CA ASP A 125 -6.39 -11.65 15.18
C ASP A 125 -7.38 -12.83 15.24
N ASN A 126 -8.56 -12.57 15.81
CA ASN A 126 -9.62 -13.56 15.96
C ASN A 126 -10.26 -13.97 14.62
N TRP A 127 -9.99 -13.26 13.53
CA TRP A 127 -10.38 -13.65 12.17
C TRP A 127 -9.31 -14.55 11.52
N GLY A 128 -8.10 -14.57 12.06
CA GLY A 128 -7.00 -15.42 11.62
C GLY A 128 -6.30 -14.99 10.32
N LEU A 129 -6.65 -13.85 9.76
CA LEU A 129 -6.14 -13.40 8.46
C LEU A 129 -4.73 -12.82 8.58
N PHE A 130 -4.43 -12.16 9.70
CA PHE A 130 -3.18 -11.42 9.89
C PHE A 130 -2.32 -11.96 11.03
N ASN A 131 -2.70 -13.13 11.58
CA ASN A 131 -1.87 -13.85 12.52
C ASN A 131 -0.52 -14.24 11.89
N PRO A 132 0.59 -14.19 12.67
CA PRO A 132 1.84 -14.79 12.24
C PRO A 132 1.69 -16.28 11.91
N PRO A 133 2.54 -16.84 11.03
CA PRO A 133 2.49 -18.26 10.69
C PRO A 133 2.51 -19.16 11.92
N GLY A 134 1.50 -20.03 12.04
CA GLY A 134 1.38 -20.99 13.14
C GLY A 134 0.57 -20.51 14.35
N ILE A 135 0.07 -19.27 14.35
CA ILE A 135 -0.82 -18.75 15.39
C ILE A 135 -2.29 -18.96 15.01
N ALA A 136 -3.02 -19.69 15.86
CA ALA A 136 -4.44 -19.95 15.67
C ALA A 136 -5.29 -18.72 16.04
N PRO A 137 -6.48 -18.53 15.45
CA PRO A 137 -7.37 -17.41 15.78
C PRO A 137 -7.84 -17.39 17.24
N ASP A 138 -7.82 -18.54 17.92
CA ASP A 138 -8.19 -18.70 19.33
C ASP A 138 -6.98 -18.76 20.28
N TYR A 139 -5.78 -18.40 19.79
CA TYR A 139 -4.58 -18.35 20.62
C TYR A 139 -4.66 -17.22 21.65
N GLU A 140 -4.77 -17.59 22.93
CA GLU A 140 -4.68 -16.66 24.05
C GLU A 140 -3.21 -16.28 24.31
N GLN A 141 -2.83 -15.06 23.94
CA GLN A 141 -1.48 -14.54 24.19
C GLN A 141 -1.22 -14.38 25.68
N ARG A 142 -0.03 -14.81 26.12
CA ARG A 142 0.43 -14.57 27.48
C ARG A 142 0.90 -13.12 27.63
N SER A 143 0.85 -12.59 28.85
CA SER A 143 1.29 -11.21 29.12
C SER A 143 2.76 -10.95 28.75
N ASP A 144 3.64 -11.95 28.89
CA ASP A 144 5.06 -11.83 28.53
C ASP A 144 5.28 -11.65 27.02
N GLU A 145 4.35 -12.11 26.19
CA GLU A 145 4.39 -11.94 24.74
C GLU A 145 3.99 -10.51 24.31
N LEU A 146 3.41 -9.72 25.22
CA LEU A 146 2.95 -8.35 24.99
C LEU A 146 3.92 -7.30 25.55
N ASN A 147 5.04 -7.70 26.17
CA ASN A 147 6.01 -6.78 26.76
C ASN A 147 6.52 -5.72 25.77
N PHE A 148 6.55 -6.03 24.47
CA PHE A 148 6.92 -5.09 23.42
C PHE A 148 6.02 -3.87 23.35
N LEU A 149 4.80 -3.90 23.92
CA LEU A 149 3.89 -2.75 24.00
C LEU A 149 4.42 -1.68 24.95
N ASP A 150 5.04 -2.10 26.04
CA ASP A 150 5.58 -1.24 27.11
C ASP A 150 7.00 -0.75 26.82
N GLU A 151 7.67 -1.35 25.83
CA GLU A 151 8.91 -0.79 25.29
C GLU A 151 8.62 0.61 24.75
N GLU A 152 9.15 1.63 25.45
CA GLU A 152 9.30 2.95 24.86
C GLU A 152 10.11 2.76 23.58
N ASP A 153 9.57 3.23 22.46
CA ASP A 153 10.37 3.33 21.25
C ASP A 153 11.63 4.09 21.65
N GLU A 154 12.83 3.54 21.43
CA GLU A 154 14.06 4.31 21.47
C GLU A 154 13.93 5.36 20.36
N ILE A 155 13.24 6.46 20.66
CA ILE A 155 13.24 7.67 19.88
C ILE A 155 14.64 8.24 20.13
N ASN A 156 15.61 7.70 19.40
CA ASN A 156 16.93 8.29 19.26
C ASN A 156 16.70 9.69 18.69
N PHE A 157 16.75 10.69 19.58
CA PHE A 157 16.57 12.11 19.31
C PHE A 157 17.55 12.59 18.24
#